data_AF-A0A5Q2VBN6-F1
#
_entry.id   AF-A0A5Q2VBN6-F1
#
_cell.length_a   1.000
_cell.length_b   1.000
_cell.length_c   1.000
_cell.angle_alpha   90.00
_cell.angle_beta   90.00
_cell.angle_gamma   90.00
#
_symmetry.space_group_name_H-M   'P 1'
#
loop_
_entity.id
_entity.type
_entity.pdbx_description
1 polymer ?
#
loop_
_entity_poly.entity_id
_entity_poly.type
_entity_poly.pdbx_seq_one_letter_code
_entity_poly.pdbx_strand_id
1 'polypeptide(L)'
;MKTQRFLIAVEGMFADGRSLNAEEIRAMVANFNYEELLVPVTYAHYCWSPLLSEVVALGCDVINNHMHLYAEIKVTEELKEIACRELTHHLVPEVMPGEGNNDSLTKLFGVGVTQNSIIPGLDVLQFDRANHENAILRSGK
;
A
#
# COMPACT_ATOMS: atom_id res chain seq x y z
N MET A 1 19.33 4.31 3.95
CA MET A 1 18.49 3.20 3.43
C MET A 1 17.55 3.80 2.40
N LYS A 2 17.40 3.20 1.21
CA LYS A 2 16.55 3.75 0.16
C LYS A 2 15.11 3.30 0.39
N THR A 3 14.17 4.21 0.26
CA THR A 3 12.73 3.96 0.31
C THR A 3 12.12 4.40 -1.02
N GLN A 4 10.95 3.87 -1.35
CA GLN A 4 10.21 4.28 -2.54
C GLN A 4 8.71 4.16 -2.28
N ARG A 5 7.97 5.10 -2.88
CA ARG A 5 6.53 5.18 -2.78
C ARG A 5 5.83 4.47 -3.93
N PHE A 6 4.70 3.85 -3.61
CA PHE A 6 3.80 3.22 -4.56
C PHE A 6 2.35 3.57 -4.24
N LEU A 7 1.55 3.81 -5.26
CA LEU A 7 0.09 3.79 -5.20
C LEU A 7 -0.37 2.35 -4.98
N ILE A 8 -0.98 2.09 -3.82
CA ILE A 8 -1.42 0.75 -3.43
C ILE A 8 -2.95 0.59 -3.43
N ALA A 9 -3.71 1.69 -3.32
CA ALA A 9 -5.16 1.63 -3.42
C ALA A 9 -5.75 2.90 -4.06
N VAL A 10 -6.89 2.73 -4.71
CA VAL A 10 -7.74 3.82 -5.20
C VAL A 10 -9.15 3.57 -4.66
N GLU A 11 -9.78 4.61 -4.15
CA GLU A 11 -11.17 4.58 -3.69
C GLU A 11 -12.11 4.07 -4.79
N GLY A 12 -12.95 3.11 -4.43
CA GLY A 12 -13.97 2.57 -5.31
C GLY A 12 -14.21 1.09 -5.09
N MET A 13 -14.95 0.51 -6.02
CA MET A 13 -15.24 -0.92 -6.08
C MET A 13 -14.16 -1.65 -6.88
N PHE A 14 -13.69 -2.77 -6.35
CA PHE A 14 -12.70 -3.64 -6.96
C PHE A 14 -13.36 -4.69 -7.86
N ALA A 15 -12.55 -5.37 -8.68
CA ALA A 15 -13.05 -6.35 -9.65
C ALA A 15 -13.81 -7.55 -9.02
N ASP A 16 -13.59 -7.82 -7.73
CA ASP A 16 -14.25 -8.92 -6.99
C ASP A 16 -15.44 -8.47 -6.13
N GLY A 17 -15.88 -7.22 -6.26
CA GLY A 17 -17.02 -6.67 -5.53
C GLY A 17 -16.69 -6.16 -4.13
N ARG A 18 -15.46 -6.30 -3.64
CA ARG A 18 -15.00 -5.55 -2.46
C ARG A 18 -14.87 -4.06 -2.82
N SER A 19 -14.88 -3.21 -1.81
CA SER A 19 -14.69 -1.77 -1.99
C SER A 19 -13.80 -1.21 -0.90
N LEU A 20 -13.20 -0.06 -1.21
CA LEU A 20 -12.52 0.77 -0.24
C LEU A 20 -12.99 2.21 -0.43
N ASN A 21 -13.50 2.83 0.63
CA ASN A 21 -14.02 4.19 0.59
C ASN A 21 -12.97 5.21 1.09
N ALA A 22 -13.20 6.51 0.82
CA ALA A 22 -12.27 7.56 1.25
C ALA A 22 -12.09 7.69 2.78
N GLU A 23 -13.10 7.33 3.58
CA GLU A 23 -12.99 7.37 5.05
C GLU A 23 -12.06 6.26 5.56
N GLU A 24 -12.19 5.05 5.03
CA GLU A 24 -11.29 3.94 5.32
C GLU A 24 -9.84 4.26 4.94
N ILE A 25 -9.61 4.90 3.78
CA ILE A 25 -8.27 5.33 3.37
C ILE A 25 -7.71 6.37 4.35
N ARG A 26 -8.50 7.37 4.72
CA ARG A 26 -8.08 8.39 5.70
C ARG A 26 -7.78 7.76 7.06
N ALA A 27 -8.60 6.82 7.50
CA ALA A 27 -8.40 6.09 8.75
C ALA A 27 -7.11 5.28 8.73
N MET A 28 -6.79 4.58 7.63
CA MET A 28 -5.53 3.86 7.51
C MET A 28 -4.31 4.77 7.65
N VAL A 29 -4.34 5.96 7.05
CA VAL A 29 -3.26 6.95 7.20
C VAL A 29 -3.19 7.48 8.62
N ALA A 30 -4.34 7.81 9.24
CA ALA A 30 -4.40 8.36 10.59
C ALA A 30 -3.98 7.36 11.68
N ASN A 31 -4.29 6.08 11.49
CA ASN A 31 -4.01 5.00 12.43
C ASN A 31 -2.64 4.34 12.20
N PHE A 32 -1.86 4.79 11.22
CA PHE A 32 -0.54 4.25 10.92
C PHE A 32 0.50 4.76 11.93
N ASN A 33 1.09 3.84 12.68
CA ASN A 33 2.18 4.12 13.60
C ASN A 33 3.36 3.17 13.34
N TYR A 34 4.33 3.65 12.56
CA TYR A 34 5.52 2.85 12.19
C TYR A 34 6.47 2.57 13.35
N GLU A 35 6.38 3.33 14.45
CA GLU A 35 7.24 3.15 15.62
C GLU A 35 6.74 2.02 16.53
N GLU A 36 5.43 1.78 16.54
CA GLU A 36 4.79 0.77 17.39
C GLU A 36 4.43 -0.51 16.65
N LEU A 37 4.16 -0.44 15.34
CA LEU A 37 3.68 -1.56 14.55
C LEU A 37 4.45 -1.70 13.23
N LEU A 38 5.14 -2.83 13.08
CA LEU A 38 5.69 -3.25 11.80
C LEU A 38 4.53 -3.61 10.85
N VAL A 39 4.41 -2.88 9.75
CA VAL A 39 3.49 -3.24 8.66
C VAL A 39 4.31 -3.94 7.56
N PRO A 40 4.20 -5.27 7.44
CA PRO A 40 5.05 -6.05 6.56
C PRO A 40 4.65 -5.92 5.09
N VAL A 41 5.64 -6.03 4.21
CA VAL A 41 5.43 -6.28 2.78
C VAL A 41 5.76 -7.75 2.51
N THR A 42 4.80 -8.52 2.00
CA THR A 42 4.89 -9.97 1.78
C THR A 42 4.32 -10.33 0.41
N TYR A 43 4.49 -11.57 -0.07
CA TYR A 43 3.67 -12.01 -1.20
C TYR A 43 2.23 -12.20 -0.75
N ALA A 44 1.31 -11.59 -1.50
CA ALA A 44 -0.13 -11.71 -1.24
C ALA A 44 -0.58 -13.18 -1.24
N HIS A 45 -1.64 -13.48 -0.47
CA HIS A 45 -2.30 -14.80 -0.37
C HIS A 45 -1.58 -15.89 0.44
N TYR A 46 -0.40 -15.60 1.00
CA TYR A 46 0.31 -16.54 1.88
C TYR A 46 0.56 -15.89 3.24
N CYS A 47 -0.24 -16.26 4.24
CA CYS A 47 -0.05 -15.83 5.64
C CYS A 47 1.28 -16.29 6.27
N TRP A 48 2.08 -17.07 5.54
CA TRP A 48 3.38 -17.62 5.94
C TRP A 48 4.51 -17.10 5.04
N SER A 49 4.22 -16.13 4.16
CA SER A 49 5.23 -15.59 3.26
C SER A 49 6.37 -14.94 4.04
N PRO A 50 7.62 -15.11 3.59
CA PRO A 50 8.73 -14.40 4.17
C PRO A 50 8.52 -12.88 4.03
N LEU A 51 9.04 -12.14 5.01
CA LEU A 51 9.08 -10.69 4.97
C LEU A 51 9.99 -10.25 3.79
N LEU A 52 9.42 -9.49 2.86
CA LEU A 52 10.16 -8.96 1.71
C LEU A 52 10.66 -7.54 1.98
N SER A 53 9.88 -6.76 2.73
CA SER A 53 10.15 -5.38 3.12
C SER A 53 9.15 -4.96 4.22
N GLU A 54 9.13 -3.68 4.56
CA GLU A 54 8.17 -3.06 5.47
C GLU A 54 7.74 -1.68 4.95
N VAL A 55 6.54 -1.28 5.32
CA VAL A 55 6.02 0.07 5.12
C VAL A 55 6.63 1.00 6.17
N VAL A 56 7.17 2.13 5.73
CA VAL A 56 7.80 3.15 6.60
C VAL A 56 7.02 4.45 6.65
N ALA A 57 6.12 4.70 5.69
CA ALA A 57 5.20 5.82 5.73
C ALA A 57 3.95 5.53 4.88
N LEU A 58 2.83 6.15 5.26
CA LEU A 58 1.62 6.21 4.45
C LEU A 58 1.29 7.66 4.10
N GLY A 59 0.62 7.83 2.98
CA GLY A 59 0.03 9.11 2.59
C GLY A 59 -1.19 8.88 1.72
N CYS A 60 -2.03 9.90 1.62
CA CYS A 60 -3.16 9.88 0.70
C CYS A 60 -3.27 11.20 -0.05
N ASP A 61 -3.84 11.14 -1.25
CA ASP A 61 -4.14 12.33 -2.05
C ASP A 61 -5.47 12.15 -2.79
N VAL A 62 -6.11 13.24 -3.17
CA VAL A 62 -7.35 13.20 -3.98
C VAL A 62 -6.98 13.50 -5.43
N ILE A 63 -7.13 12.50 -6.29
CA ILE A 63 -6.84 12.61 -7.72
C ILE A 63 -8.11 12.25 -8.50
N ASN A 64 -8.54 13.12 -9.41
CA ASN A 64 -9.76 12.93 -10.21
C ASN A 64 -11.01 12.59 -9.37
N ASN A 65 -11.17 13.22 -8.20
CA ASN A 65 -12.23 12.98 -7.22
C ASN A 65 -12.22 11.61 -6.52
N HIS A 66 -11.15 10.83 -6.66
CA HIS A 66 -10.96 9.58 -5.93
C HIS A 66 -9.84 9.75 -4.89
N MET A 67 -10.03 9.18 -3.71
CA MET A 67 -8.96 9.09 -2.72
C MET A 67 -7.95 8.00 -3.12
N HIS A 68 -6.67 8.34 -3.15
CA HIS A 68 -5.56 7.46 -3.49
C HIS A 68 -4.75 7.19 -2.23
N LEU A 69 -4.43 5.92 -1.95
CA LEU A 69 -3.56 5.51 -0.86
C LEU A 69 -2.18 5.16 -1.38
N TYR A 70 -1.16 5.80 -0.82
CA TYR A 70 0.23 5.55 -1.11
C TYR A 70 0.95 4.94 0.09
N ALA A 71 1.79 3.94 -0.17
CA ALA A 71 2.72 3.39 0.80
C ALA A 71 4.16 3.65 0.38
N GLU A 72 4.96 4.18 1.29
CA GLU A 72 6.41 4.22 1.18
C GLU A 72 7.00 2.99 1.86
N ILE A 73 7.80 2.23 1.13
CA ILE A 73 8.38 0.96 1.61
C ILE A 73 9.90 1.00 1.55
N LYS A 74 10.57 0.16 2.35
CA LYS A 74 12.02 -0.05 2.19
C LYS A 74 12.30 -0.75 0.85
N VAL A 75 13.32 -0.29 0.13
CA VAL A 75 13.78 -0.99 -1.07
C VAL A 75 14.75 -2.09 -0.65
N THR A 76 14.40 -3.35 -0.91
CA THR A 76 15.22 -4.54 -0.65
C THR A 76 15.68 -5.18 -1.95
N GLU A 77 16.71 -6.02 -1.91
CA GLU A 77 17.20 -6.72 -3.11
C GLU A 77 16.15 -7.74 -3.60
N GLU A 78 15.45 -8.40 -2.68
CA GLU A 78 14.37 -9.33 -2.98
C GLU A 78 13.24 -8.65 -3.76
N LEU A 79 12.84 -7.43 -3.37
CA LEU A 79 11.84 -6.68 -4.12
C LEU A 79 12.34 -6.24 -5.50
N LYS A 80 13.62 -5.87 -5.64
CA LYS A 80 14.21 -5.56 -6.95
C LYS A 80 14.24 -6.79 -7.85
N GLU A 81 14.60 -7.96 -7.33
CA GLU A 81 14.57 -9.21 -8.06
C GLU A 81 13.16 -9.52 -8.56
N ILE A 82 12.13 -9.29 -7.73
CA ILE A 82 10.73 -9.45 -8.13
C ILE A 82 10.35 -8.47 -9.24
N ALA A 83 10.72 -7.20 -9.10
CA ALA A 83 10.46 -6.15 -10.08
C ALA A 83 11.10 -6.43 -11.45
N CYS A 84 12.23 -7.15 -11.49
CA CYS A 84 12.94 -7.53 -12.70
C CYS A 84 12.40 -8.81 -13.38
N ARG A 85 11.38 -9.47 -12.81
CA ARG A 85 10.78 -10.66 -13.43
C ARG A 85 9.97 -10.28 -14.66
N GLU A 86 9.77 -11.24 -15.55
CA GLU A 86 8.95 -11.08 -16.77
C GLU A 86 7.48 -10.76 -16.47
N LEU A 87 7.03 -11.01 -15.25
CA LEU A 87 5.66 -10.78 -14.81
C LEU A 87 5.55 -9.44 -14.09
N THR A 88 4.54 -8.65 -14.45
CA THR A 88 4.21 -7.40 -13.76
C THR A 88 3.67 -7.71 -12.37
N HIS A 89 4.22 -7.04 -11.36
CA HIS A 89 3.74 -7.13 -9.98
C HIS A 89 3.27 -5.75 -9.50
N HIS A 90 2.37 -5.75 -8.54
CA HIS A 90 1.79 -4.59 -7.88
C HIS A 90 1.83 -4.77 -6.37
N LEU A 91 1.71 -3.66 -5.65
CA LEU A 91 1.52 -3.64 -4.21
C LEU A 91 0.05 -3.36 -3.89
N VAL A 92 -0.61 -4.21 -3.11
CA VAL A 92 -2.01 -4.04 -2.69
C VAL A 92 -2.09 -3.92 -1.16
N PRO A 93 -3.00 -3.10 -0.60
CA PRO A 93 -3.19 -3.01 0.83
C PRO A 93 -3.79 -4.31 1.37
N GLU A 94 -3.31 -4.72 2.53
CA GLU A 94 -4.00 -5.68 3.38
C GLU A 94 -4.71 -4.89 4.48
N VAL A 95 -6.04 -4.85 4.41
CA VAL A 95 -6.89 -3.97 5.21
C VAL A 95 -7.53 -4.74 6.36
N MET A 96 -7.38 -4.22 7.57
CA MET A 96 -8.11 -4.69 8.74
C MET A 96 -9.28 -3.73 8.95
N PRO A 97 -10.52 -4.17 8.68
CA PRO A 97 -11.69 -3.31 8.85
C PRO A 97 -11.84 -2.92 10.32
N GLY A 98 -12.36 -1.72 10.57
CA GLY A 98 -12.66 -1.27 11.92
C GLY A 98 -13.69 -2.15 12.61
N GLU A 99 -13.57 -2.28 13.94
CA GLU A 99 -14.52 -3.03 14.75
C GLU A 99 -15.95 -2.51 14.55
N GLY A 100 -16.90 -3.43 14.36
CA GLY A 100 -18.31 -3.07 14.17
C GLY A 100 -18.60 -2.29 12.88
N ASN A 101 -17.76 -2.39 11.85
CA ASN A 101 -17.84 -1.62 10.60
C ASN A 101 -17.69 -0.11 10.83
N ASN A 102 -16.84 0.28 11.78
CA ASN A 102 -16.48 1.67 11.99
C ASN A 102 -15.27 2.04 11.12
N ASP A 103 -15.52 2.67 9.97
CA ASP A 103 -14.49 3.05 8.99
C ASP A 103 -13.34 3.86 9.60
N SER A 104 -13.60 4.68 10.63
CA SER A 104 -12.57 5.46 11.32
C SER A 104 -11.52 4.63 12.06
N LEU A 105 -11.82 3.35 12.34
CA LEU A 105 -10.92 2.40 13.00
C LEU A 105 -10.21 1.47 12.01
N THR A 106 -10.42 1.65 10.70
CA THR A 106 -9.75 0.85 9.68
C THR A 106 -8.23 1.07 9.72
N LYS A 107 -7.47 -0.03 9.62
CA LYS A 107 -6.01 -0.03 9.70
C LYS A 107 -5.41 -0.79 8.52
N LEU A 108 -4.23 -0.35 8.09
CA LEU A 108 -3.37 -1.14 7.22
C LEU A 108 -2.61 -2.14 8.08
N PHE A 109 -2.78 -3.44 7.83
CA PHE A 109 -2.06 -4.49 8.58
C PHE A 109 -0.91 -5.11 7.80
N GLY A 110 -0.87 -4.90 6.48
CA GLY A 110 0.18 -5.40 5.59
C GLY A 110 0.07 -4.81 4.19
N VAL A 111 1.05 -5.11 3.34
CA VAL A 111 1.03 -4.82 1.91
C VAL A 111 1.43 -6.08 1.16
N GLY A 112 0.55 -6.55 0.28
CA GLY A 112 0.76 -7.74 -0.53
C GLY A 112 1.41 -7.41 -1.88
N VAL A 113 2.43 -8.16 -2.26
CA VAL A 113 2.99 -8.21 -3.61
C VAL A 113 2.20 -9.23 -4.43
N THR A 114 1.59 -8.80 -5.54
CA THR A 114 0.75 -9.68 -6.38
C THR A 114 0.88 -9.38 -7.87
N GLN A 115 0.70 -10.40 -8.69
CA GLN A 115 0.55 -10.27 -10.15
C GLN A 115 -0.91 -10.03 -10.58
N ASN A 116 -1.85 -10.37 -9.69
CA ASN A 116 -3.28 -10.38 -9.98
C ASN A 116 -3.99 -9.32 -9.14
N SER A 117 -3.60 -8.04 -9.31
CA SER A 117 -4.31 -6.95 -8.61
C SER A 117 -5.74 -6.84 -9.13
N ILE A 118 -6.69 -6.87 -8.19
CA ILE A 118 -8.10 -6.56 -8.45
C ILE A 118 -8.40 -5.06 -8.37
N ILE A 119 -7.42 -4.26 -7.94
CA ILE A 119 -7.51 -2.81 -7.80
C ILE A 119 -6.92 -2.19 -9.07
N PRO A 120 -7.70 -1.42 -9.84
CA PRO A 120 -7.23 -0.80 -11.06
C PRO A 120 -6.28 0.38 -10.78
N GLY A 121 -5.38 0.67 -11.73
CA GLY A 121 -4.59 1.90 -11.73
C GLY A 121 -3.44 1.96 -10.71
N LEU A 122 -3.08 0.83 -10.09
CA LEU A 122 -1.95 0.76 -9.16
C LEU A 122 -0.61 0.93 -9.87
N ASP A 123 0.39 1.38 -9.13
CA ASP A 123 1.75 1.42 -9.63
C ASP A 123 2.27 0.00 -9.90
N VAL A 124 3.09 -0.12 -10.94
CA VAL A 124 3.91 -1.30 -11.15
C VAL A 124 5.04 -1.29 -10.11
N LEU A 125 5.33 -2.45 -9.53
CA LEU A 125 6.50 -2.67 -8.70
C LEU A 125 7.76 -2.58 -9.57
N GLN A 126 8.31 -1.38 -9.68
CA GLN A 126 9.53 -1.07 -10.41
C GLN A 126 10.37 -0.10 -9.58
N PHE A 127 11.69 -0.27 -9.61
CA PHE A 127 12.63 0.49 -8.79
C PHE A 127 13.54 1.36 -9.65
N ASP A 128 12.95 2.23 -10.47
CA ASP A 128 13.62 3.30 -11.22
C ASP A 128 12.76 4.58 -11.22
N ARG A 129 13.37 5.70 -11.63
CA ARG A 129 13.07 7.13 -11.38
C ARG A 129 11.69 7.68 -11.81
N ALA A 130 10.60 6.92 -11.72
CA ALA A 130 9.29 7.33 -12.24
C ALA A 130 8.08 7.07 -11.32
N ASN A 131 8.20 6.29 -10.23
CA ASN A 131 7.06 6.13 -9.32
C ASN A 131 7.04 7.31 -8.32
N HIS A 132 6.09 8.23 -8.54
CA HIS A 132 5.67 9.36 -7.68
C HIS A 132 6.78 9.95 -6.80
N GLU A 133 7.80 10.57 -7.41
CA GLU A 133 8.90 11.26 -6.71
C GLU A 133 8.44 12.45 -5.83
N ASN A 134 7.17 12.86 -5.87
CA ASN A 134 6.67 14.06 -5.19
C ASN A 134 5.40 13.78 -4.38
N ALA A 135 5.54 13.64 -3.06
CA ALA A 135 4.64 14.24 -2.05
C ALA A 135 5.08 13.82 -0.64
N ILE A 136 6.23 14.29 -0.14
CA ILE A 136 6.57 14.12 1.28
C ILE A 136 5.58 14.97 2.10
N LEU A 137 4.47 14.38 2.51
CA LEU A 137 3.75 14.81 3.71
C LEU A 137 4.25 13.89 4.82
N ARG A 138 5.39 14.28 5.42
CA ARG A 138 5.65 13.89 6.80
C ARG A 138 4.47 14.45 7.58
N SER A 139 3.70 13.59 8.24
CA SER A 139 2.73 14.01 9.24
C SER A 139 3.42 15.06 10.12
N GLY A 140 2.86 16.28 10.08
CA GLY A 140 3.37 17.40 10.86
C GLY A 140 3.34 17.04 12.34
N LYS A 141 4.34 17.56 13.05
CA LYS A 141 4.57 17.47 14.50
C LYS A 141 3.31 17.44 15.36
#